data_AF-A0A2D5YX43-F1
#
_entry.id   AF-A0A2D5YX43-F1
#
_cell.length_a   1.000
_cell.length_b   1.000
_cell.length_c   1.000
_cell.angle_alpha   90.00
_cell.angle_beta   90.00
_cell.angle_gamma   90.00
#
_symmetry.space_group_name_H-M   'P 1'
#
loop_
_entity.id
_entity.type
_entity.pdbx_description
1 polymer ?
#
loop_
_entity_poly.entity_id
_entity_poly.type
_entity_poly.pdbx_seq_one_letter_code
_entity_poly.pdbx_strand_id
1 'polypeptide(L)'
;MAQRPDYILEISGLHDGNSASNDVSVPRQQQDRPWLSVHWRCCGSYSRIYRNHAGTAYTGHCPKCAKPVRARIGSDGIHARLFEAH
;
A
#
# COMPACT_ATOMS: atom_id res chain seq x y z
N MET A 1 35.99 -12.70 -0.33
CA MET A 1 35.18 -12.72 0.91
C MET A 1 34.40 -11.40 0.97
N ALA A 2 33.20 -11.34 0.40
CA ALA A 2 32.36 -10.13 0.49
C ALA A 2 31.44 -10.29 1.71
N GLN A 3 31.71 -9.53 2.76
CA GLN A 3 30.93 -9.52 4.00
C GLN A 3 29.53 -8.99 3.69
N ARG A 4 28.50 -9.84 3.85
CA ARG A 4 27.11 -9.40 3.88
C ARG A 4 26.93 -8.67 5.22
N PRO A 5 26.48 -7.40 5.25
CA PRO A 5 26.27 -6.75 6.54
C PRO A 5 25.04 -7.38 7.22
N ASP A 6 25.22 -7.79 8.47
CA ASP A 6 24.19 -8.30 9.37
C ASP A 6 23.42 -7.11 9.97
N TYR A 7 22.51 -6.50 9.19
CA TYR A 7 21.65 -5.44 9.74
C TYR A 7 20.47 -6.06 10.48
N ILE A 8 20.47 -5.86 11.81
CA ILE A 8 19.29 -6.00 12.65
C ILE A 8 18.47 -4.71 12.51
N LEU A 9 17.26 -4.82 11.97
CA LEU A 9 16.32 -3.71 11.87
C LEU A 9 15.57 -3.57 13.20
N GLU A 10 15.96 -2.59 14.02
CA GLU A 10 15.22 -2.18 15.21
C GLU A 10 13.95 -1.43 14.77
N ILE A 11 12.79 -2.08 14.84
CA ILE A 11 11.49 -1.45 14.54
C ILE A 11 11.01 -0.74 15.81
N SER A 12 11.38 0.53 16.00
CA SER A 12 10.89 1.35 17.11
C SER A 12 9.38 1.60 16.94
N GLY A 13 8.55 0.81 17.65
CA GLY A 13 7.10 0.95 17.56
C GLY A 13 6.29 -0.14 18.27
N LEU A 14 6.88 -1.29 18.61
CA LEU A 14 6.25 -2.29 19.48
C LEU A 14 6.47 -1.89 20.94
N HIS A 15 5.76 -0.88 21.42
CA HIS A 15 5.74 -0.55 22.84
C HIS A 15 4.68 -1.43 23.52
N ASP A 16 5.13 -2.42 24.29
CA ASP A 16 4.31 -3.09 25.30
C ASP A 16 3.87 -2.06 26.36
N GLY A 17 2.58 -2.09 26.72
CA GLY A 17 1.87 -0.93 27.27
C GLY A 17 2.32 -0.45 28.65
N ASN A 18 2.10 0.85 28.91
CA ASN A 18 1.32 1.39 30.04
C ASN A 18 1.65 2.88 30.25
N SER A 19 0.74 3.77 29.84
CA SER A 19 0.67 5.13 30.36
C SER A 19 -0.77 5.61 30.29
N ALA A 20 -1.37 5.77 31.46
CA ALA A 20 -2.73 6.22 31.66
C ALA A 20 -2.92 7.63 31.07
N SER A 21 -3.69 7.72 29.99
CA SER A 21 -4.32 8.95 29.52
C SER A 21 -5.75 8.58 29.18
N ASN A 22 -6.71 9.05 29.99
CA ASN A 22 -8.13 8.77 29.82
C ASN A 22 -8.72 9.72 28.75
N ASP A 23 -8.16 9.66 27.55
CA ASP A 23 -8.76 10.21 26.34
C ASP A 23 -9.60 9.10 25.73
N VAL A 24 -10.93 9.18 25.88
CA VAL A 24 -11.84 8.28 25.17
C VAL A 24 -11.90 8.74 23.71
N SER A 25 -10.81 8.53 22.98
CA SER A 25 -10.79 8.55 21.53
C SER A 25 -11.56 7.33 21.07
N VAL A 26 -12.81 7.54 20.65
CA VAL A 26 -13.59 6.51 19.93
C VAL A 26 -12.71 6.00 18.80
N PRO A 27 -12.37 4.69 18.74
CA PRO A 27 -11.56 4.18 17.65
C PRO A 27 -12.36 4.38 16.37
N ARG A 28 -12.00 5.41 15.59
CA ARG A 28 -12.41 5.51 14.20
C ARG A 28 -11.83 4.25 13.57
N GLN A 29 -12.69 3.25 13.39
CA GLN A 29 -12.42 2.08 12.55
C GLN A 29 -11.97 2.65 11.21
N GLN A 30 -10.66 2.83 11.03
CA GLN A 30 -10.08 3.21 9.75
C GLN A 30 -10.37 2.00 8.88
N GLN A 31 -11.50 2.04 8.18
CA GLN A 31 -11.82 1.00 7.22
C GLN A 31 -10.68 0.98 6.22
N ASP A 32 -9.89 -0.09 6.27
CA ASP A 32 -8.72 -0.28 5.43
C ASP A 32 -9.12 -0.08 3.97
N ARG A 33 -8.70 1.04 3.39
CA ARG A 33 -9.12 1.38 2.03
C ARG A 33 -8.56 0.35 1.07
N PRO A 34 -9.39 -0.31 0.23
CA PRO A 34 -8.91 -1.35 -0.68
C PRO A 34 -7.80 -0.83 -1.61
N TRP A 35 -6.76 -1.65 -1.77
CA TRP A 35 -5.58 -1.30 -2.56
C TRP A 35 -5.04 -2.47 -3.38
N LEU A 36 -4.36 -2.14 -4.48
CA LEU A 36 -3.59 -3.06 -5.33
C LEU A 36 -2.12 -2.65 -5.31
N SER A 37 -1.21 -3.63 -5.29
CA SER A 37 0.22 -3.43 -5.54
C SER A 37 0.48 -3.45 -7.05
N VAL A 38 1.24 -2.46 -7.53
CA VAL A 38 1.61 -2.34 -8.94
C VAL A 38 3.12 -2.32 -9.08
N HIS A 39 3.64 -3.22 -9.93
CA HIS A 39 4.98 -3.13 -10.47
C HIS A 39 4.98 -2.18 -11.67
N TRP A 40 5.77 -1.10 -11.57
CA TRP A 40 5.87 -0.09 -12.62
C TRP A 40 7.07 -0.38 -13.52
N ARG A 41 6.83 -1.01 -14.68
CA ARG A 41 7.86 -1.38 -15.65
C ARG A 41 8.62 -0.20 -16.22
N CYS A 42 7.99 0.97 -16.27
CA CYS A 42 8.64 2.21 -16.71
C CYS A 42 9.81 2.64 -15.83
N CYS A 43 9.79 2.36 -14.52
CA CYS A 43 10.82 2.83 -13.59
C CYS A 43 11.34 1.75 -12.62
N GLY A 44 10.86 0.51 -12.73
CA GLY A 44 11.24 -0.62 -11.87
C GLY A 44 10.82 -0.50 -10.41
N SER A 45 9.82 0.34 -10.10
CA SER A 45 9.36 0.58 -8.73
C SER A 45 8.08 -0.19 -8.41
N TYR A 46 7.82 -0.47 -7.14
CA TYR A 46 6.52 -0.93 -6.66
C TYR A 46 5.81 0.18 -5.88
N SER A 47 4.50 0.33 -6.09
CA SER A 47 3.67 1.16 -5.21
C SER A 47 2.25 0.63 -5.08
N ARG A 48 1.50 1.17 -4.12
CA ARG A 48 0.07 0.88 -3.95
C ARG A 48 -0.77 1.89 -4.71
N ILE A 49 -1.82 1.40 -5.35
CA ILE A 49 -2.91 2.21 -5.91
C ILE A 49 -4.20 1.88 -5.19
N TYR A 50 -5.10 2.85 -5.09
CA TYR A 50 -6.31 2.73 -4.27
C TYR A 50 -7.57 2.78 -5.12
N ARG A 51 -8.63 2.14 -4.61
CA ARG A 51 -9.96 2.20 -5.22
C ARG A 51 -10.46 3.65 -5.21
N ASN A 52 -10.98 4.13 -6.34
CA ASN A 52 -11.61 5.44 -6.44
C ASN A 52 -12.90 5.51 -5.60
N HIS A 53 -13.39 6.72 -5.33
CA HIS A 53 -14.60 6.91 -4.53
C HIS A 53 -15.84 6.24 -5.15
N ALA A 54 -15.94 6.23 -6.48
CA ALA A 54 -17.04 5.58 -7.19
C ALA A 54 -17.02 4.04 -7.12
N GLY A 55 -15.92 3.43 -6.64
CA GLY A 55 -15.78 1.98 -6.57
C GLY A 55 -15.66 1.26 -7.92
N THR A 56 -15.41 1.99 -9.01
CA THR A 56 -15.37 1.47 -10.38
C THR A 56 -13.97 1.17 -10.90
N ALA A 57 -12.93 1.68 -10.24
CA ALA A 57 -11.55 1.44 -10.63
C ALA A 57 -10.56 1.63 -9.48
N TYR A 58 -9.40 1.00 -9.58
CA TYR A 58 -8.20 1.40 -8.85
C TYR A 58 -7.38 2.35 -9.72
N THR A 59 -6.97 3.47 -9.13
CA THR A 59 -6.26 4.55 -9.84
C THR A 59 -5.01 4.96 -9.08
N GLY A 60 -3.94 5.27 -9.80
CA GLY A 60 -2.72 5.82 -9.23
C GLY A 60 -1.71 6.18 -10.31
N HIS A 61 -0.51 6.56 -9.88
CA HIS A 61 0.57 6.98 -10.75
C HIS A 61 1.89 6.32 -10.36
N CYS A 62 2.78 6.15 -11.33
CA CYS A 62 4.15 5.75 -11.05
C CYS A 62 4.80 6.82 -10.15
N PRO A 63 5.41 6.44 -9.01
CA PRO A 63 6.01 7.39 -8.08
C PRO A 63 7.25 8.11 -8.63
N LYS A 64 7.79 7.67 -9.78
CA LYS A 64 9.01 8.22 -10.39
C LYS A 64 8.72 9.12 -11.59
N CYS A 65 7.89 8.66 -12.53
CA CYS A 65 7.60 9.39 -13.77
C CYS A 65 6.16 9.92 -13.87
N ALA A 66 5.34 9.73 -12.83
CA ALA A 66 3.93 10.13 -12.78
C ALA A 66 3.03 9.54 -13.89
N LYS A 67 3.46 8.49 -14.61
CA LYS A 67 2.61 7.77 -15.56
C LYS A 67 1.33 7.27 -14.87
N PRO A 68 0.13 7.56 -15.41
CA PRO A 68 -1.12 7.14 -14.80
C PRO A 68 -1.42 5.65 -15.06
N VAL A 69 -2.13 5.01 -14.13
CA VAL A 69 -2.75 3.69 -14.32
C VAL A 69 -4.20 3.70 -13.85
N ARG A 70 -5.03 2.92 -14.54
CA ARG A 70 -6.43 2.69 -14.19
C ARG A 70 -6.81 1.23 -14.40
N ALA A 71 -7.01 0.49 -13.31
CA ALA A 71 -7.53 -0.87 -13.34
C ALA A 71 -9.04 -0.85 -13.06
N ARG A 72 -9.87 -1.22 -14.05
CA ARG A 72 -11.34 -1.25 -13.90
C ARG A 72 -11.78 -2.40 -13.01
N ILE A 73 -12.89 -2.20 -12.29
CA ILE A 73 -13.56 -3.24 -11.48
C ILE A 73 -14.81 -3.65 -12.26
N GLY A 74 -14.91 -4.92 -12.61
CA GLY A 74 -16.07 -5.51 -13.31
C GLY A 74 -16.50 -6.82 -12.66
N SER A 75 -17.67 -7.34 -13.06
CA SER A 75 -18.23 -8.62 -12.60
C SER A 75 -17.25 -9.78 -12.81
N ASP A 76 -16.61 -9.81 -13.96
CA ASP A 76 -15.63 -10.83 -14.38
C ASP A 76 -14.20 -10.47 -13.95
N GLY A 77 -14.08 -9.69 -12.88
CA GLY A 77 -12.78 -9.34 -12.30
C GLY A 77 -12.08 -10.55 -11.70
N ILE A 78 -10.81 -10.37 -11.37
CA ILE A 78 -10.00 -11.39 -10.70
C ILE A 78 -9.69 -10.97 -9.26
N HIS A 79 -9.58 -11.97 -8.38
CA HIS A 79 -9.12 -11.79 -7.00
C HIS A 79 -7.59 -11.80 -6.92
N ALA A 80 -6.95 -10.88 -7.65
CA ALA A 80 -5.50 -10.66 -7.59
C ALA A 80 -5.21 -9.30 -6.94
N ARG A 81 -4.08 -9.21 -6.24
CA ARG A 81 -3.64 -7.96 -5.58
C ARG A 81 -2.37 -7.37 -6.19
N LEU A 82 -1.64 -8.14 -6.99
CA LEU A 82 -0.39 -7.73 -7.63
C LEU A 82 -0.59 -7.64 -9.14
N PHE A 83 -0.23 -6.50 -9.71
CA PHE A 83 -0.36 -6.21 -11.14
C PHE A 83 0.93 -5.56 -11.66
N GLU A 84 1.10 -5.57 -12.98
CA GLU A 84 2.18 -4.89 -13.67
C GLU A 84 1.63 -3.83 -14.63
N ALA A 85 2.31 -2.68 -14.73
CA ALA A 85 1.94 -1.56 -15.61
C ALA A 85 3.18 -0.96 -16.30
N HIS A 86 3.03 -0.56 -17.57
CA HIS A 86 4.10 -0.01 -18.44
C HIS A 86 4.08 1.52 -18.56
#